data_AF-A0A9D4NA99-F1
#
_entry.id   AF-A0A9D4NA99-F1
#
_cell.length_a   1.000
_cell.length_b   1.000
_cell.length_c   1.000
_cell.angle_alpha   90.00
_cell.angle_beta   90.00
_cell.angle_gamma   90.00
#
_symmetry.space_group_name_H-M   'P 1'
#
loop_
_entity.id
_entity.type
_entity.pdbx_description
1 polymer ?
#
loop_
_entity_poly.entity_id
_entity_poly.type
_entity_poly.pdbx_seq_one_letter_code
_entity_poly.pdbx_strand_id
1 'polypeptide(L)'
;MIGKVPRLEQQVAWYCYRGAGWGDLHMNIDMEVLFNNAPKVAVIHLGGNNLKLPFKELFNIIHAEIRYLGDAWPEAILIWTDILEQGS
;
A
#
# COMPACT_ATOMS: atom_id res chain seq x y z
N MET A 1 -26.85 20.00 -10.38
CA MET A 1 -25.87 19.85 -11.49
C MET A 1 -25.11 18.57 -11.23
N ILE A 2 -25.37 17.50 -11.99
CA ILE A 2 -24.62 16.24 -11.85
C ILE A 2 -23.38 16.40 -12.73
N GLY A 3 -22.23 16.67 -12.12
CA GLY A 3 -20.96 16.77 -12.81
C GLY A 3 -20.65 15.46 -13.51
N LYS A 4 -20.17 15.50 -14.76
CA LYS A 4 -19.64 14.34 -15.46
C LYS A 4 -18.51 13.74 -14.60
N VAL A 5 -18.71 12.54 -14.08
CA VAL A 5 -17.64 11.77 -13.45
C VAL A 5 -16.68 11.38 -14.59
N PRO A 6 -15.43 11.89 -14.59
CA PRO A 6 -14.42 11.43 -15.55
C PRO A 6 -14.32 9.90 -15.46
N ARG A 7 -14.09 9.20 -16.58
CA ARG A 7 -13.98 7.73 -16.55
C ARG A 7 -12.95 7.32 -15.49
N LEU A 8 -13.43 6.70 -14.41
CA LEU A 8 -12.64 6.28 -13.24
C LEU A 8 -11.40 5.46 -13.63
N GLU A 9 -11.50 4.71 -14.74
CA GLU A 9 -10.43 3.87 -15.29
C GLU A 9 -9.14 4.63 -15.64
N GLN A 10 -9.19 5.95 -15.87
CA GLN A 10 -8.00 6.76 -16.17
C GLN A 10 -7.33 7.35 -14.91
N GLN A 11 -7.93 7.18 -13.72
CA GLN A 11 -7.46 7.77 -12.46
C GLN A 11 -7.08 6.72 -11.41
N VAL A 12 -7.25 5.44 -11.73
CA VAL A 12 -6.95 4.33 -10.83
C VAL A 12 -5.89 3.45 -11.47
N ALA A 13 -4.77 3.30 -10.77
CA ALA A 13 -3.74 2.34 -11.13
C ALA A 13 -3.76 1.17 -10.14
N TRP A 14 -3.67 -0.06 -10.66
CA TRP A 14 -3.63 -1.28 -9.87
C TRP A 14 -2.27 -1.93 -10.02
N TYR A 15 -1.62 -2.20 -8.88
CA TYR A 15 -0.34 -2.88 -8.82
C TYR A 15 -0.49 -4.14 -7.97
N CYS A 16 -0.24 -5.30 -8.56
CA CYS A 16 -0.47 -6.60 -7.94
C CYS A 16 0.79 -7.45 -8.02
N TYR A 17 1.34 -7.81 -6.85
CA TYR A 17 2.54 -8.64 -6.74
C TYR A 17 2.21 -9.92 -5.96
N ARG A 18 2.27 -11.05 -6.66
CA ARG A 18 2.03 -12.35 -6.02
C ARG A 18 3.17 -12.68 -5.07
N GLY A 19 2.82 -13.06 -3.84
CA GLY A 19 3.80 -13.50 -2.84
C GLY A 19 4.49 -12.34 -2.10
N ALA A 20 4.17 -11.09 -2.43
CA ALA A 20 4.73 -9.93 -1.72
C ALA A 20 4.30 -9.92 -0.25
N GLY A 21 5.26 -9.62 0.62
CA GLY A 21 5.01 -9.25 2.01
C GLY A 21 5.40 -7.80 2.27
N TRP A 22 5.24 -7.38 3.52
CA TRP A 22 5.55 -6.00 3.94
C TRP A 22 6.97 -5.55 3.60
N GLY A 23 7.96 -6.43 3.76
CA GLY A 23 9.36 -6.08 3.44
C GLY A 23 9.63 -5.80 1.95
N ASP A 24 8.69 -6.12 1.06
CA ASP A 24 8.83 -5.92 -0.37
C ASP A 24 8.08 -4.67 -0.87
N LEU A 25 7.34 -3.96 0.00
CA LEU A 25 6.40 -2.93 -0.43
C LEU A 25 7.12 -1.76 -1.12
N HIS A 26 8.08 -1.11 -0.47
CA HIS A 26 8.86 -0.05 -1.11
C HIS A 26 9.68 -0.52 -2.33
N MET A 27 10.10 -1.79 -2.37
CA MET A 27 10.85 -2.33 -3.52
C MET A 27 9.96 -2.59 -4.74
N ASN A 28 8.70 -2.98 -4.51
CA ASN A 28 7.76 -3.29 -5.58
C ASN A 28 7.03 -2.06 -6.12
N ILE A 29 6.95 -0.97 -5.36
CA ILE A 29 6.40 0.28 -5.88
C ILE A 29 7.45 0.92 -6.78
N ASP A 30 7.06 1.17 -8.04
CA ASP A 30 7.92 1.81 -9.03
C ASP A 30 8.38 3.20 -8.54
N MET A 31 9.67 3.51 -8.72
CA MET A 31 10.25 4.82 -8.46
C MET A 31 9.47 5.94 -9.17
N GLU A 32 8.95 5.69 -10.37
CA GLU A 32 8.12 6.68 -11.08
C GLU A 32 6.78 6.94 -10.38
N VAL A 33 6.18 5.93 -9.75
CA VAL A 33 4.94 6.06 -8.96
C VAL A 33 5.22 6.75 -7.63
N LEU A 34 6.36 6.45 -7.02
CA LEU A 34 6.80 7.10 -5.78
C LEU A 34 7.08 8.59 -5.97
N PHE A 35 7.80 8.98 -7.03
CA PHE A 35 8.35 10.32 -7.13
C PHE A 35 7.71 11.23 -8.19
N ASN A 36 7.02 10.70 -9.20
CA ASN A 36 6.47 11.53 -10.29
C ASN A 36 4.93 11.59 -10.31
N ASN A 37 4.24 10.65 -9.68
CA ASN A 37 2.77 10.59 -9.68
C ASN A 37 2.23 10.11 -8.32
N ALA A 38 2.46 10.90 -7.27
CA ALA A 38 1.93 10.61 -5.94
C ALA A 38 0.39 10.49 -5.98
N PRO A 39 -0.20 9.39 -5.47
CA PRO A 39 -1.64 9.22 -5.46
C PRO A 39 -2.28 10.13 -4.41
N LYS A 40 -3.53 10.56 -4.64
CA LYS A 40 -4.33 11.20 -3.58
C LYS A 40 -4.76 10.20 -2.51
N VAL A 41 -4.96 8.94 -2.92
CA VAL A 41 -5.35 7.82 -2.06
C VAL A 41 -4.55 6.60 -2.49
N ALA A 42 -3.82 5.99 -1.56
CA ALA A 42 -3.15 4.72 -1.75
C ALA A 42 -3.85 3.65 -0.91
N VAL A 43 -4.37 2.61 -1.57
CA VAL A 43 -4.97 1.45 -0.89
C VAL A 43 -3.96 0.32 -0.88
N ILE A 44 -3.57 -0.12 0.30
CA ILE A 44 -2.58 -1.18 0.53
C ILE A 44 -3.34 -2.42 1.02
N HIS A 45 -3.24 -3.50 0.25
CA HIS A 45 -3.78 -4.80 0.62
C HIS A 45 -2.63 -5.81 0.72
N LEU A 46 -2.07 -5.93 1.92
CA LEU A 46 -0.84 -6.68 2.18
C LEU A 46 -0.84 -7.18 3.63
N GLY A 47 -0.20 -8.32 3.90
CA GLY A 47 -0.06 -8.87 5.26
C GLY A 47 -0.12 -10.40 5.33
N GLY A 48 -0.87 -11.05 4.44
CA GLY A 48 -1.09 -12.50 4.51
C GLY A 48 0.19 -13.35 4.42
N ASN A 49 1.21 -12.91 3.69
CA ASN A 49 2.50 -13.62 3.60
C ASN A 49 3.40 -13.40 4.81
N ASN A 50 3.05 -12.48 5.71
CA ASN A 50 3.83 -12.13 6.89
C ASN A 50 3.28 -12.75 8.18
N LEU A 51 2.20 -13.55 8.11
CA LEU A 51 1.54 -14.14 9.28
C LEU A 51 2.46 -15.04 10.13
N LYS A 52 3.52 -15.58 9.54
CA LYS A 52 4.51 -16.41 10.24
C LYS A 52 5.57 -15.61 10.99
N LEU A 53 5.62 -14.29 10.80
CA LEU A 53 6.60 -13.44 11.49
C LEU A 53 6.17 -13.19 12.93
N PRO A 54 7.13 -13.10 13.87
CA PRO A 54 6.84 -12.61 15.22
C PRO A 54 6.18 -11.23 15.16
N PHE A 55 5.15 -11.00 15.98
CA PHE A 55 4.38 -9.75 15.98
C PHE A 55 5.27 -8.50 16.05
N LYS A 56 6.30 -8.50 16.91
CA LYS A 56 7.24 -7.38 17.05
C LYS A 56 7.99 -7.09 15.75
N GLU A 57 8.41 -8.13 15.04
CA GLU A 57 9.12 -8.00 13.78
C GLU A 57 8.18 -7.47 12.69
N LEU A 58 6.99 -8.06 12.57
CA LEU A 58 5.95 -7.60 11.67
C LEU A 58 5.59 -6.12 11.91
N PHE A 59 5.35 -5.74 13.16
CA PHE A 59 5.05 -4.37 13.55
C PHE A 59 6.15 -3.39 13.11
N ASN A 60 7.42 -3.75 13.32
CA ASN A 60 8.54 -2.90 12.93
C ASN A 60 8.63 -2.72 11.41
N ILE A 61 8.40 -3.79 10.64
CA ILE A 61 8.41 -3.73 9.16
C ILE A 61 7.26 -2.84 8.68
N ILE A 62 6.03 -3.07 9.16
CA ILE A 62 4.86 -2.25 8.81
C ILE A 62 5.14 -0.78 9.11
N HIS A 63 5.63 -0.49 10.31
CA HIS A 63 5.92 0.88 10.71
C HIS A 63 6.98 1.53 9.81
N ALA A 64 8.03 0.80 9.41
CA ALA A 64 9.05 1.32 8.52
C ALA A 64 8.49 1.64 7.13
N GLU A 65 7.69 0.73 6.56
CA GLU A 65 7.08 0.90 5.24
C GLU A 65 6.04 2.03 5.21
N ILE A 66 5.17 2.10 6.21
CA ILE A 66 4.18 3.19 6.30
C ILE A 66 4.87 4.54 6.47
N ARG A 67 5.96 4.62 7.26
CA ARG A 67 6.76 5.85 7.37
C ARG A 67 7.37 6.21 6.01
N TYR A 68 7.98 5.24 5.33
CA TYR A 68 8.55 5.45 4.00
C TYR A 68 7.51 6.01 3.01
N LEU A 69 6.30 5.45 2.98
CA LEU A 69 5.22 5.94 2.13
C LEU A 69 4.71 7.32 2.54
N GLY A 70 4.64 7.61 3.84
CA GLY A 70 4.29 8.93 4.34
C GLY A 70 5.31 10.00 3.96
N ASP A 71 6.60 9.66 3.98
CA ASP A 71 7.67 10.56 3.57
C ASP A 71 7.68 10.77 2.04
N ALA A 72 7.37 9.72 1.26
CA ALA A 72 7.29 9.79 -0.19
C ALA A 72 6.03 10.53 -0.68
N TRP A 73 4.90 10.33 0.00
CA TRP A 73 3.59 10.86 -0.38
C TRP A 73 2.92 11.62 0.79
N PRO A 74 3.46 12.80 1.17
CA PRO A 74 3.02 13.52 2.37
C PRO A 74 1.55 13.96 2.35
N GLU A 75 0.97 14.11 1.15
CA GLU A 75 -0.42 14.56 0.95
C GLU A 75 -1.38 13.39 0.64
N ALA A 76 -0.89 12.15 0.56
CA ALA A 76 -1.72 11.00 0.24
C ALA A 76 -2.47 10.47 1.47
N ILE A 77 -3.72 10.07 1.26
CA ILE A 77 -4.45 9.26 2.24
C ILE A 77 -4.02 7.80 2.08
N LEU A 78 -3.42 7.23 3.10
CA LEU A 78 -3.07 5.81 3.16
C LEU A 78 -4.21 5.01 3.78
N ILE A 79 -4.75 4.05 3.03
CA ILE A 79 -5.76 3.10 3.50
C ILE A 79 -5.13 1.71 3.50
N TRP A 80 -4.93 1.12 4.66
CA TRP A 80 -4.48 -0.26 4.79
C TRP A 80 -5.66 -1.19 5.07
N THR A 81 -5.75 -2.26 4.29
CA THR A 81 -6.66 -3.37 4.52
C THR A 81 -5.84 -4.63 4.81
N ASP A 82 -5.98 -5.15 6.03
CA ASP A 82 -5.21 -6.31 6.48
C ASP A 82 -5.91 -7.62 6.13
N ILE A 83 -5.12 -8.67 5.93
CA ILE A 83 -5.60 -10.05 5.92
C ILE A 83 -5.35 -10.59 7.33
N LEU A 84 -6.34 -10.42 8.21
CA LEU A 84 -6.33 -11.08 9.50
C LEU A 84 -6.53 -12.58 9.28
N GLU A 85 -5.60 -13.40 9.78
CA GLU A 85 -5.79 -14.84 9.85
C GLU A 85 -7.06 -15.12 10.66
N GLN A 86 -8.00 -15.89 10.10
CA GLN A 86 -9.07 -16.44 10.91
C GLN A 86 -8.43 -17.34 11.95
N GLY A 87 -8.70 -17.05 13.23
CA GLY A 87 -8.08 -17.72 14.38
C GLY A 87 -7.92 -19.22 14.18
N SER A 88 -6.72 -19.70 14.51
CA SER A 88 -6.41 -21.13 14.67
C SER A 88 -7.18 -21.75 15.82
#